data_AF-A0A7J4NRX5-F1
#
_entry.id   AF-A0A7J4NRX5-F1
#
_cell.length_a   1.000
_cell.length_b   1.000
_cell.length_c   1.000
_cell.angle_alpha   90.00
_cell.angle_beta   90.00
_cell.angle_gamma   90.00
#
_symmetry.space_group_name_H-M   'P 1'
#
loop_
_entity.id
_entity.type
_entity.pdbx_description
1 polymer ?
#
loop_
_entity_poly.entity_id
_entity_poly.type
_entity_poly.pdbx_seq_one_letter_code
_entity_poly.pdbx_strand_id
1 'polypeptide(L)'
;MRVTSAMLLTLLMIGGSLSGCFGGDDEVPEAEDSPFDFGKEIPETTWYHYAGGVDALNDSAVQSANITVNLTGENTPFWSQGSYYGIGMSTFEPTIGITSDDNLYITSWGNGPLGSTAIVQCSGMIGMTNLSDYSCEDTYNPLLPVPNSNDPYVYVDKWTDRIMKFDMH
;
A
#
# COMPACT_ATOMS: atom_id res chain seq x y z
N MET A 1 -77.09 -15.67 11.85
CA MET A 1 -76.54 -14.50 11.10
C MET A 1 -75.66 -13.58 11.93
N ARG A 2 -76.03 -13.15 13.14
CA ARG A 2 -75.19 -12.20 13.93
C ARG A 2 -73.86 -12.78 14.43
N VAL A 3 -73.84 -14.05 14.85
CA VAL A 3 -72.63 -14.72 15.36
C VAL A 3 -71.61 -15.01 14.25
N THR A 4 -72.10 -15.37 13.05
CA THR A 4 -71.26 -15.63 11.87
C THR A 4 -70.61 -14.36 11.33
N SER A 5 -71.31 -13.22 11.34
CA SER A 5 -70.73 -11.92 10.96
C SER A 5 -69.68 -11.44 11.96
N ALA A 6 -69.86 -11.72 13.26
CA ALA A 6 -68.88 -11.36 14.28
C ALA A 6 -67.57 -12.15 14.12
N MET A 7 -67.64 -13.47 13.91
CA MET A 7 -66.46 -14.31 13.69
C MET A 7 -65.66 -13.89 12.45
N LEU A 8 -66.36 -13.54 11.35
CA LEU A 8 -65.69 -13.12 10.12
C LEU A 8 -64.91 -11.82 10.31
N LEU A 9 -65.47 -10.87 11.07
CA LEU A 9 -64.81 -9.61 11.39
C LEU A 9 -63.59 -9.83 12.29
N THR A 10 -63.67 -10.76 13.25
CA THR A 10 -62.53 -11.11 14.12
C THR A 10 -61.39 -11.74 13.32
N LEU A 11 -61.70 -12.64 12.38
CA LEU A 11 -60.70 -13.24 11.50
C LEU A 11 -60.01 -12.20 10.61
N LEU A 12 -60.77 -11.23 10.09
CA LEU A 12 -60.24 -10.16 9.23
C LEU A 12 -59.24 -9.26 9.99
N MET A 13 -59.55 -8.92 11.24
CA MET A 13 -58.67 -8.10 12.08
C MET A 13 -57.37 -8.83 12.47
N ILE A 14 -57.43 -10.15 12.65
CA ILE A 14 -56.24 -10.99 12.93
C ILE A 14 -55.41 -11.19 11.65
N GLY A 15 -56.05 -11.34 10.49
CA GLY A 15 -55.34 -11.46 9.22
C GLY A 15 -54.52 -10.22 8.85
N GLY A 16 -55.05 -9.03 9.15
CA GLY A 16 -54.36 -7.76 8.87
C GLY A 16 -53.14 -7.49 9.75
N SER A 17 -53.09 -8.01 10.98
CA SER A 17 -51.90 -7.91 11.82
C SER A 17 -50.81 -8.93 11.45
N LEU A 18 -51.18 -10.04 10.80
CA LEU A 18 -50.24 -11.05 10.32
C LEU A 18 -49.61 -10.68 8.97
N SER A 19 -50.29 -9.91 8.11
CA SER A 19 -49.75 -9.50 6.80
C SER A 19 -48.59 -8.52 6.90
N GLY A 20 -48.42 -7.83 8.02
CA GLY A 20 -47.26 -6.96 8.29
C GLY A 20 -46.08 -7.67 8.95
N CYS A 21 -46.25 -8.89 9.47
CA CYS A 21 -45.19 -9.68 10.10
C CYS A 21 -44.51 -10.68 9.14
N PHE A 22 -45.14 -10.96 8.00
CA PHE A 22 -44.62 -11.80 6.92
C PHE A 22 -44.28 -10.98 5.65
N GLY A 23 -44.21 -9.65 5.78
CA GLY A 23 -44.01 -8.73 4.68
C GLY A 23 -42.55 -8.31 4.54
N GLY A 24 -41.91 -8.79 3.49
CA GLY A 24 -40.63 -8.31 2.98
C GLY A 24 -39.45 -9.01 3.61
N ASP A 25 -38.81 -9.92 2.85
CA ASP A 25 -37.37 -9.97 2.93
C ASP A 25 -36.92 -8.53 2.63
N ASP A 26 -36.45 -7.80 3.65
CA ASP A 26 -35.73 -6.56 3.42
C ASP A 26 -34.62 -6.93 2.45
N GLU A 27 -34.79 -6.58 1.17
CA GLU A 27 -33.73 -6.71 0.19
C GLU A 27 -32.55 -5.94 0.79
N VAL A 28 -31.57 -6.69 1.30
CA VAL A 28 -30.33 -6.14 1.80
C VAL A 28 -29.85 -5.23 0.67
N PRO A 29 -29.72 -3.91 0.91
CA PRO A 29 -29.29 -3.01 -0.16
C PRO A 29 -28.02 -3.63 -0.73
N GLU A 30 -28.03 -3.90 -2.04
CA GLU A 30 -26.83 -4.36 -2.74
C GLU A 30 -25.72 -3.40 -2.31
N ALA A 31 -24.71 -3.94 -1.63
CA ALA A 31 -23.57 -3.14 -1.21
C ALA A 31 -23.03 -2.53 -2.50
N GLU A 32 -23.07 -1.20 -2.62
CA GLU A 32 -22.49 -0.57 -3.79
C GLU A 32 -21.03 -1.01 -3.87
N ASP A 33 -20.63 -1.50 -5.05
CA ASP A 33 -19.27 -1.96 -5.31
C ASP A 33 -18.31 -0.82 -4.97
N SER A 34 -17.67 -0.91 -3.80
CA SER A 34 -16.65 0.04 -3.40
C SER A 34 -15.50 -0.07 -4.39
N PRO A 35 -14.88 1.05 -4.80
CA PRO A 35 -13.65 1.00 -5.60
C PRO A 35 -12.53 0.20 -4.93
N PHE A 36 -12.62 0.01 -3.60
CA PHE A 36 -11.66 -0.74 -2.81
C PHE A 36 -12.09 -2.19 -2.53
N ASP A 37 -13.19 -2.67 -3.13
CA ASP A 37 -13.51 -4.09 -3.12
C ASP A 37 -12.65 -4.83 -4.16
N PHE A 38 -11.66 -5.56 -3.67
CA PHE A 38 -10.72 -6.32 -4.49
C PHE A 38 -11.07 -7.81 -4.59
N GLY A 39 -12.20 -8.26 -4.02
CA GLY A 39 -12.55 -9.67 -3.88
C GLY A 39 -11.63 -10.45 -2.93
N LYS A 40 -10.83 -9.75 -2.14
CA LYS A 40 -9.92 -10.27 -1.10
C LYS A 40 -9.69 -9.20 -0.04
N GLU A 41 -9.29 -9.65 1.15
CA GLU A 41 -8.99 -8.78 2.27
C GLU A 41 -7.80 -7.84 1.97
N ILE A 42 -7.91 -6.59 2.43
CA ILE A 42 -6.83 -5.61 2.37
C ILE A 42 -5.85 -5.93 3.50
N PRO A 43 -4.55 -6.19 3.22
CA PRO A 43 -3.57 -6.51 4.26
C PRO A 43 -3.37 -5.35 5.24
N GLU A 44 -3.12 -5.65 6.51
CA GLU A 44 -2.79 -4.65 7.56
C GLU A 44 -1.55 -3.80 7.22
N THR A 45 -0.67 -4.28 6.33
CA THR A 45 0.52 -3.56 5.86
C THR A 45 0.23 -2.52 4.78
N THR A 46 -1.04 -2.33 4.42
CA THR A 46 -1.48 -1.46 3.33
C THR A 46 -2.56 -0.50 3.82
N TRP A 47 -2.37 0.79 3.55
CA TRP A 47 -3.32 1.83 3.92
C TRP A 47 -3.60 2.74 2.72
N TYR A 48 -4.87 2.77 2.30
CA TYR A 48 -5.33 3.67 1.24
C TYR A 48 -5.80 4.98 1.88
N HIS A 49 -5.28 6.10 1.39
CA HIS A 49 -5.64 7.41 1.91
C HIS A 49 -5.76 8.44 0.79
N TYR A 50 -6.61 9.44 1.01
CA TYR A 50 -6.65 10.65 0.22
C TYR A 50 -5.61 11.67 0.71
N ALA A 51 -5.54 12.82 0.04
CA ALA A 51 -4.73 13.95 0.48
C ALA A 51 -5.07 14.34 1.93
N GLY A 52 -4.05 14.68 2.72
CA GLY A 52 -4.21 14.98 4.14
C GLY A 52 -4.31 13.75 5.06
N GLY A 53 -4.09 12.54 4.53
CA GLY A 53 -4.11 11.31 5.32
C GLY A 53 -5.52 10.89 5.76
N VAL A 54 -6.54 11.29 5.00
CA VAL A 54 -7.92 10.86 5.23
C VAL A 54 -8.07 9.42 4.77
N ASP A 55 -8.45 8.53 5.69
CA ASP A 55 -8.64 7.11 5.42
C ASP A 55 -9.70 6.90 4.32
N ALA A 56 -9.31 6.26 3.23
CA ALA A 56 -10.17 6.06 2.08
C ALA A 56 -11.20 4.94 2.29
N LEU A 57 -11.00 4.07 3.28
CA LEU A 57 -11.92 2.99 3.64
C LEU A 57 -12.97 3.43 4.67
N ASN A 58 -12.87 4.65 5.18
CA ASN A 58 -13.78 5.19 6.19
C ASN A 58 -14.70 6.25 5.58
N ASP A 59 -15.92 5.85 5.19
CA ASP A 59 -16.89 6.73 4.55
C ASP A 59 -17.20 7.99 5.35
N SER A 60 -17.24 7.89 6.69
CA SER A 60 -17.47 9.05 7.55
C SER A 60 -16.31 10.04 7.48
N ALA A 61 -15.08 9.56 7.45
CA ALA A 61 -13.89 10.40 7.29
C ALA A 61 -13.89 11.09 5.91
N VAL A 62 -14.17 10.34 4.84
CA VAL A 62 -14.26 10.87 3.46
C VAL A 62 -15.35 11.94 3.33
N GLN A 63 -16.54 11.68 3.86
CA GLN A 63 -17.65 12.64 3.87
C GLN A 63 -17.32 13.89 4.69
N SER A 64 -16.71 13.74 5.86
CA SER A 64 -16.32 14.86 6.72
C SER A 64 -15.26 15.77 6.07
N ALA A 65 -14.39 15.18 5.24
CA ALA A 65 -13.38 15.90 4.48
C ALA A 65 -13.92 16.48 3.15
N ASN A 66 -15.20 16.24 2.83
CA ASN A 66 -15.87 16.69 1.61
C ASN A 66 -15.12 16.29 0.33
N ILE A 67 -14.62 15.06 0.31
CA ILE A 67 -13.81 14.53 -0.80
C ILE A 67 -14.74 13.93 -1.86
N THR A 68 -14.63 14.44 -3.09
CA THR A 68 -15.37 13.96 -4.25
C THR A 68 -14.38 13.67 -5.38
N VAL A 69 -13.75 12.49 -5.32
CA VAL A 69 -12.75 12.05 -6.30
C VAL A 69 -13.33 10.93 -7.14
N ASN A 70 -13.17 11.04 -8.46
CA ASN A 70 -13.56 9.98 -9.39
C ASN A 70 -12.42 8.95 -9.51
N LEU A 71 -12.58 7.78 -8.89
CA LEU A 71 -11.63 6.67 -8.89
C LEU A 71 -11.84 5.71 -10.08
N THR A 72 -11.96 6.25 -11.30
CA THR A 72 -12.15 5.47 -12.52
C THR A 72 -10.96 5.58 -13.48
N GLY A 73 -10.82 4.62 -14.39
CA GLY A 73 -9.75 4.59 -15.38
C GLY A 73 -8.38 4.38 -14.73
N GLU A 74 -7.43 5.28 -15.00
CA GLU A 74 -6.07 5.21 -14.43
C GLU A 74 -6.02 5.59 -12.94
N ASN A 75 -7.09 6.19 -12.40
CA ASN A 75 -7.20 6.53 -10.98
C ASN A 75 -7.90 5.44 -10.15
N THR A 76 -8.23 4.29 -10.75
CA THR A 76 -8.83 3.17 -10.03
C THR A 76 -7.78 2.56 -9.09
N PRO A 77 -8.09 2.41 -7.78
CA PRO A 77 -7.16 1.80 -6.85
C PRO A 77 -6.92 0.34 -7.24
N PHE A 78 -5.72 -0.14 -6.97
CA PHE A 78 -5.33 -1.53 -7.18
C PHE A 78 -4.99 -2.15 -5.83
N TRP A 79 -5.29 -3.43 -5.67
CA TRP A 79 -4.87 -4.14 -4.46
C TRP A 79 -3.34 -4.13 -4.35
N SER A 80 -2.84 -3.69 -3.21
CA SER A 80 -1.44 -3.67 -2.86
C SER A 80 -1.21 -4.39 -1.54
N GLN A 81 0.01 -4.88 -1.36
CA GLN A 81 0.46 -5.53 -0.14
C GLN A 81 1.84 -4.98 0.21
N GLY A 82 1.95 -4.27 1.32
CA GLY A 82 3.23 -3.84 1.85
C GLY A 82 4.12 -5.03 2.19
N SER A 83 5.34 -5.03 1.67
CA SER A 83 6.38 -6.02 1.93
C SER A 83 7.61 -5.37 2.57
N TYR A 84 8.31 -6.12 3.43
CA TYR A 84 9.55 -5.67 4.05
C TYR A 84 10.68 -6.65 3.71
N TYR A 85 11.70 -6.16 3.02
CA TYR A 85 12.89 -6.94 2.65
C TYR A 85 14.13 -6.27 3.23
N GLY A 86 14.91 -7.06 3.99
CA GLY A 86 16.15 -6.59 4.58
C GLY A 86 17.28 -6.60 3.57
N ILE A 87 18.04 -5.51 3.52
CA ILE A 87 19.23 -5.36 2.66
C ILE A 87 20.45 -6.14 3.17
N GLY A 88 20.37 -6.76 4.36
CA GLY A 88 21.46 -7.54 4.96
C GLY A 88 22.59 -6.72 5.61
N MET A 89 22.50 -5.39 5.62
CA MET A 89 23.49 -4.48 6.19
C MET A 89 22.82 -3.35 6.97
N SER A 90 23.55 -2.71 7.89
CA SER A 90 23.05 -1.54 8.60
C SER A 90 23.14 -0.29 7.71
N THR A 91 22.13 0.56 7.77
CA THR A 91 22.16 1.89 7.16
C THR A 91 21.91 2.93 8.23
N PHE A 92 22.70 4.00 8.24
CA PHE A 92 22.42 5.21 8.99
C PHE A 92 22.35 6.35 8.00
N GLU A 93 21.24 7.09 8.00
CA GLU A 93 20.96 8.21 7.09
C GLU A 93 21.38 7.92 5.62
N PRO A 94 20.89 6.82 5.02
CA PRO A 94 21.33 6.45 3.68
C PRO A 94 20.81 7.47 2.66
N THR A 95 21.64 7.83 1.69
CA THR A 95 21.11 8.36 0.43
C THR A 95 20.83 7.21 -0.52
N ILE A 96 19.85 7.44 -1.40
CA ILE A 96 19.36 6.46 -2.33
C ILE A 96 19.40 7.01 -3.76
N GLY A 97 19.67 6.14 -4.72
CA GLY A 97 19.60 6.44 -6.14
C GLY A 97 19.11 5.24 -6.93
N ILE A 98 18.55 5.45 -8.11
CA ILE A 98 18.05 4.39 -8.98
C ILE A 98 18.58 4.60 -10.40
N THR A 99 19.04 3.53 -11.04
CA THR A 99 19.46 3.54 -12.45
C THR A 99 18.31 3.15 -13.37
N SER A 100 18.49 3.35 -14.69
CA SER A 100 17.52 2.92 -15.71
C SER A 100 17.27 1.41 -15.75
N ASP A 101 18.21 0.62 -15.23
CA ASP A 101 18.11 -0.83 -15.11
C ASP A 101 17.41 -1.25 -13.80
N ASP A 102 16.72 -0.30 -13.14
CA ASP A 102 15.94 -0.52 -11.92
C ASP A 102 16.75 -1.02 -10.71
N ASN A 103 18.06 -0.79 -10.72
CA ASN A 103 18.91 -1.10 -9.58
C ASN A 103 18.84 0.05 -8.57
N LEU A 104 18.51 -0.28 -7.32
CA LEU A 104 18.52 0.67 -6.21
C LEU A 104 19.90 0.69 -5.56
N TYR A 105 20.51 1.86 -5.53
CA TYR A 105 21.76 2.12 -4.84
C TYR A 105 21.48 2.75 -3.48
N ILE A 106 22.10 2.22 -2.44
CA ILE A 106 21.93 2.68 -1.05
C ILE A 106 23.32 2.83 -0.43
N THR A 107 23.56 3.93 0.28
CA THR A 107 24.82 4.09 1.03
C THR A 107 24.74 3.44 2.41
N SER A 108 25.79 2.72 2.79
CA SER A 108 25.87 2.05 4.09
C SER A 108 27.20 2.34 4.76
N TRP A 109 27.18 3.24 5.76
CA TRP A 109 28.38 3.61 6.51
C TRP A 109 28.92 2.42 7.33
N GLY A 110 30.25 2.26 7.33
CA GLY A 110 30.96 1.26 8.14
C GLY A 110 30.97 -0.16 7.56
N ASN A 111 30.20 -0.42 6.50
CA ASN A 111 30.11 -1.75 5.87
C ASN A 111 31.02 -1.89 4.63
N GLY A 112 31.64 -0.80 4.16
CA GLY A 112 32.56 -0.82 3.03
C GLY A 112 34.00 -1.20 3.42
N PRO A 113 34.90 -1.29 2.43
CA PRO A 113 36.31 -1.62 2.66
C PRO A 113 36.95 -0.69 3.70
N LEU A 114 37.71 -1.27 4.65
CA LEU A 114 38.36 -0.53 5.74
C LEU A 114 37.40 0.33 6.59
N GLY A 115 36.11 -0.07 6.69
CA GLY A 115 35.10 0.66 7.47
C GLY A 115 34.59 1.94 6.80
N SER A 116 34.80 2.10 5.51
CA SER A 116 34.27 3.22 4.73
C SER A 116 32.77 3.04 4.39
N THR A 117 32.13 4.07 3.83
CA THR A 117 30.79 3.94 3.23
C THR A 117 30.79 2.96 2.06
N ALA A 118 30.03 1.87 2.18
CA ALA A 118 29.67 0.94 1.10
C ALA A 118 28.62 1.55 0.17
N ILE A 119 28.64 1.12 -1.10
CA ILE A 119 27.65 1.47 -2.12
C ILE A 119 26.92 0.18 -2.49
N VAL A 120 25.77 0.00 -1.84
CA VAL A 120 24.99 -1.23 -1.91
C VAL A 120 24.10 -1.18 -3.14
N GLN A 121 24.29 -2.10 -4.08
CA GLN A 121 23.40 -2.29 -5.22
C GLN A 121 22.38 -3.36 -4.88
N CYS A 122 21.11 -2.99 -4.89
CA CYS A 122 19.97 -3.90 -4.77
C CYS A 122 19.30 -4.07 -6.14
N SER A 123 19.25 -5.31 -6.64
CA SER A 123 18.72 -5.68 -7.96
C SER A 123 17.48 -6.57 -7.83
N GLY A 124 16.70 -6.67 -8.91
CA GLY A 124 15.56 -7.58 -9.00
C GLY A 124 14.34 -7.21 -8.14
N MET A 125 14.26 -5.96 -7.67
CA MET A 125 13.15 -5.49 -6.83
C MET A 125 11.85 -5.26 -7.62
N ILE A 126 11.95 -4.67 -8.80
CA ILE A 126 10.77 -4.32 -9.61
C ILE A 126 10.23 -5.61 -10.24
N GLY A 127 8.96 -5.90 -9.94
CA GLY A 127 8.29 -7.11 -10.43
C GLY A 127 8.73 -8.41 -9.73
N MET A 128 9.40 -8.31 -8.58
CA MET A 128 9.83 -9.48 -7.82
C MET A 128 8.63 -10.39 -7.47
N THR A 129 8.77 -11.69 -7.74
CA THR A 129 7.79 -12.72 -7.32
C THR A 129 8.38 -13.72 -6.33
N ASN A 130 9.71 -13.85 -6.32
CA ASN A 130 10.44 -14.70 -5.38
C ASN A 130 11.59 -13.93 -4.74
N LEU A 131 11.81 -14.17 -3.44
CA LEU A 131 12.92 -13.58 -2.67
C LEU A 131 14.30 -13.91 -3.26
N SER A 132 14.43 -15.01 -3.98
CA SER A 132 15.69 -15.38 -4.65
C SER A 132 16.11 -14.40 -5.75
N ASP A 133 15.17 -13.63 -6.28
CA ASP A 133 15.41 -12.69 -7.39
C ASP A 133 16.01 -11.37 -6.87
N TYR A 134 15.85 -11.11 -5.57
CA TYR A 134 16.38 -9.95 -4.89
C TYR A 134 17.76 -10.23 -4.29
N SER A 135 18.72 -9.37 -4.62
CA SER A 135 20.07 -9.41 -4.09
C SER A 135 20.55 -7.99 -3.82
N CYS A 136 21.17 -7.79 -2.65
CA CYS A 136 21.89 -6.57 -2.30
C CYS A 136 23.35 -6.89 -2.01
N GLU A 137 24.26 -6.24 -2.71
CA GLU A 137 25.71 -6.43 -2.54
C GLU A 137 26.46 -5.09 -2.55
N ASP A 138 27.58 -5.02 -1.82
CA ASP A 138 28.47 -3.86 -1.91
C ASP A 138 29.22 -3.90 -3.24
N THR A 139 28.97 -2.89 -4.07
CA THR A 139 29.60 -2.72 -5.37
C THR A 139 30.70 -1.66 -5.34
N TYR A 140 30.96 -1.08 -4.17
CA TYR A 140 32.00 -0.07 -4.01
C TYR A 140 33.40 -0.68 -4.09
N ASN A 141 34.03 -0.53 -5.26
CA ASN A 141 35.37 -1.05 -5.52
C ASN A 141 36.35 0.07 -5.97
N PRO A 142 36.66 1.05 -5.11
CA PRO A 142 37.67 2.05 -5.44
C PRO A 142 39.08 1.45 -5.43
N LEU A 143 39.95 1.93 -6.31
CA LEU A 143 41.39 1.59 -6.30
C LEU A 143 42.06 1.94 -4.96
N LEU A 144 41.64 3.04 -4.34
CA LEU A 144 42.08 3.48 -3.01
C LEU A 144 40.84 3.94 -2.22
N PRO A 145 40.27 3.10 -1.33
CA PRO A 145 39.16 3.53 -0.48
C PRO A 145 39.64 4.59 0.52
N VAL A 146 38.84 5.61 0.76
CA VAL A 146 39.04 6.58 1.86
C VAL A 146 38.62 5.88 3.16
N PRO A 147 39.55 5.46 4.03
CA PRO A 147 39.19 4.70 5.23
C PRO A 147 38.31 5.54 6.16
N ASN A 148 37.30 4.92 6.77
CA ASN A 148 36.34 5.58 7.67
C ASN A 148 35.57 6.78 7.09
N SER A 149 35.56 6.97 5.76
CA SER A 149 34.68 7.96 5.10
C SER A 149 33.24 7.73 5.55
N ASN A 150 32.65 8.74 6.19
CA ASN A 150 31.29 8.71 6.75
C ASN A 150 30.28 9.46 5.91
N ASP A 151 30.70 10.00 4.77
CA ASP A 151 29.81 10.70 3.87
C ASP A 151 28.88 9.71 3.16
N PRO A 152 27.56 9.84 3.35
CA PRO A 152 26.59 8.92 2.81
C PRO A 152 26.09 9.37 1.44
N TYR A 153 26.75 10.30 0.74
CA TYR A 153 26.16 10.93 -0.45
C TYR A 153 26.45 10.14 -1.73
N VAL A 154 25.43 9.48 -2.26
CA VAL A 154 25.41 8.90 -3.60
C VAL A 154 24.49 9.69 -4.51
N TYR A 155 24.94 9.89 -5.73
CA TYR A 155 24.14 10.42 -6.82
C TYR A 155 24.17 9.45 -7.99
N VAL A 156 23.01 9.19 -8.57
CA VAL A 156 22.88 8.44 -9.81
C VAL A 156 22.46 9.43 -10.90
N ASP A 157 23.30 9.58 -11.91
CA ASP A 157 23.04 10.44 -13.06
C ASP A 157 21.91 9.83 -13.90
N LYS A 158 20.78 10.56 -14.00
CA LYS A 158 19.55 10.07 -14.66
C LYS A 158 19.70 9.79 -16.15
N TRP A 159 20.73 10.29 -16.81
CA TRP A 159 20.92 10.14 -18.27
C TRP A 159 22.02 9.16 -18.64
N THR A 160 22.93 8.89 -17.71
CA THR A 160 24.12 8.05 -17.98
C THR A 160 24.29 6.91 -17.00
N ASP A 161 23.43 6.80 -15.98
CA ASP A 161 23.47 5.81 -14.90
C ASP A 161 24.80 5.77 -14.15
N ARG A 162 25.59 6.84 -14.27
CA ARG A 162 26.86 6.96 -13.56
C ARG A 162 26.58 7.22 -12.10
N ILE A 163 27.20 6.40 -11.27
CA ILE A 163 27.14 6.51 -9.83
C ILE A 163 28.31 7.36 -9.36
N MET A 164 28.00 8.43 -8.65
CA MET A 164 28.97 9.33 -8.04
C MET A 164 28.82 9.27 -6.54
N LYS A 165 29.89 8.91 -5.83
CA LYS A 165 30.00 9.10 -4.39
C LYS A 165 30.69 10.42 -4.13
N PHE A 166 30.10 11.26 -3.29
CA PHE A 166 30.73 12.49 -2.82
C PHE A 166 31.29 12.25 -1.42
N ASP A 167 32.61 12.43 -1.30
CA ASP A 167 33.29 12.55 -0.02
C ASP A 167 33.35 14.04 0.30
N MET A 168 32.79 14.44 1.44
CA MET A 168 32.57 15.84 1.83
C MET A 168 33.46 16.28 3.00
N HIS A 169 34.57 15.58 3.24
CA HIS A 169 35.61 15.94 4.20
C HIS A 169 36.11 17.40 4.10
#